data_AF-A0A6M0BZF7-F1
#
_entry.id   AF-A0A6M0BZF7-F1
#
_cell.length_a   1.000
_cell.length_b   1.000
_cell.length_c   1.000
_cell.angle_alpha   90.00
_cell.angle_beta   90.00
_cell.angle_gamma   90.00
#
_symmetry.space_group_name_H-M   'P 1'
#
loop_
_entity.id
_entity.type
_entity.pdbx_description
1 polymer ?
#
loop_
_entity_poly.entity_id
_entity_poly.type
_entity_poly.pdbx_seq_one_letter_code
_entity_poly.pdbx_strand_id
1 'polypeptide(L)'
;CFGREVSQSTPSNFSPEAGQTALPEKPKDTSKMRHRVSVRDEIYTKLKEESKRQGKPVVQLATEAIAEYLEKIRNNESSPAADETNFKQE
;
A
#
# COMPACT_ATOMS: atom_id res chain seq x y z
N CYS A 1 -45.58 -25.96 -41.27
CA CYS A 1 -44.40 -26.87 -41.25
C CYS A 1 -43.56 -26.58 -40.01
N PHE A 2 -43.13 -27.64 -39.33
CA PHE A 2 -42.31 -27.66 -38.11
C PHE A 2 -40.90 -27.07 -38.28
N GLY A 3 -40.32 -26.60 -37.17
CA GLY A 3 -38.87 -26.46 -36.98
C GLY A 3 -38.52 -25.24 -36.13
N ARG A 4 -37.75 -25.30 -35.04
CA ARG A 4 -36.85 -26.35 -34.54
C ARG A 4 -36.44 -25.97 -33.11
N GLU A 5 -36.64 -26.87 -32.15
CA GLU A 5 -35.96 -26.85 -30.85
C GLU A 5 -34.45 -27.00 -31.06
N VAL A 6 -33.63 -26.27 -30.29
CA VAL A 6 -32.35 -26.81 -29.80
C VAL A 6 -32.10 -26.33 -28.37
N SER A 7 -32.39 -27.26 -27.46
CA SER A 7 -31.79 -27.53 -26.16
C SER A 7 -30.66 -26.63 -25.66
N GLN A 8 -30.89 -26.04 -24.48
CA GLN A 8 -29.83 -25.62 -23.58
C GLN A 8 -29.09 -26.86 -23.07
N SER A 9 -27.92 -27.16 -23.65
CA SER A 9 -27.01 -28.15 -23.11
C SER A 9 -26.15 -27.51 -22.01
N THR A 10 -26.47 -27.77 -20.75
CA THR A 10 -25.52 -27.65 -19.65
C THR A 10 -24.53 -28.80 -19.73
N PRO A 11 -23.21 -28.59 -19.83
CA PRO A 11 -22.28 -29.62 -19.42
C PRO A 11 -22.18 -29.61 -17.90
N SER A 12 -22.77 -30.67 -17.35
CA SER A 12 -22.51 -31.18 -16.03
C SER A 12 -21.01 -31.47 -15.81
N ASN A 13 -20.62 -31.28 -14.56
CA ASN A 13 -19.70 -32.16 -13.84
C ASN A 13 -18.24 -32.23 -14.32
N PHE A 14 -17.39 -31.39 -13.71
CA PHE A 14 -16.01 -31.79 -13.42
C PHE A 14 -15.76 -31.66 -11.92
N SER A 15 -16.02 -32.76 -11.22
CA SER A 15 -15.31 -33.10 -10.00
C SER A 15 -13.85 -33.42 -10.36
N PRO A 16 -12.90 -32.91 -9.57
CA PRO A 16 -11.85 -33.78 -9.09
C PRO A 16 -11.72 -33.66 -7.57
N GLU A 17 -12.22 -34.68 -6.88
CA GLU A 17 -11.70 -35.11 -5.59
C GLU A 17 -10.37 -35.86 -5.84
N ALA A 18 -9.28 -35.37 -5.25
CA ALA A 18 -8.13 -36.12 -4.71
C ALA A 18 -6.86 -35.26 -4.81
N GLY A 19 -6.35 -34.84 -3.65
CA GLY A 19 -5.05 -34.17 -3.56
C GLY A 19 -5.00 -32.97 -2.63
N GLN A 20 -5.72 -32.98 -1.51
CA GLN A 20 -5.39 -32.10 -0.39
C GLN A 20 -4.10 -32.61 0.26
N THR A 21 -2.96 -32.37 -0.40
CA THR A 21 -1.68 -32.31 0.29
C THR A 21 -1.69 -30.99 1.05
N ALA A 22 -2.08 -31.06 2.32
CA ALA A 22 -1.98 -29.97 3.27
C ALA A 22 -0.51 -29.52 3.33
N LEU A 23 -0.18 -28.50 2.53
CA LEU A 23 1.03 -27.72 2.73
C LEU A 23 0.91 -27.07 4.11
N PRO A 24 1.95 -27.15 4.95
CA PRO A 24 1.91 -26.60 6.30
C PRO A 24 1.54 -25.12 6.21
N GLU A 25 0.45 -24.74 6.89
CA GLU A 25 0.10 -23.34 7.12
C GLU A 25 1.33 -22.69 7.75
N LYS A 26 2.09 -21.95 6.93
CA LYS A 26 3.09 -21.02 7.43
C LYS A 26 2.36 -20.10 8.41
N PRO A 27 2.92 -19.85 9.60
CA PRO A 27 2.28 -19.01 10.60
C PRO A 27 1.88 -17.70 9.90
N LYS A 28 0.58 -17.40 9.90
CA LYS A 28 0.03 -16.15 9.40
C LYS A 28 0.74 -15.06 10.18
N ASP A 29 1.71 -14.44 9.53
CA ASP A 29 2.53 -13.37 10.07
C ASP A 29 1.58 -12.19 10.33
N THR A 30 1.04 -12.15 11.56
CA THR A 30 0.08 -11.13 12.02
C THR A 30 0.72 -9.75 12.17
N SER A 31 1.98 -9.59 11.74
CA SER A 31 2.80 -8.40 12.00
C SER A 31 2.97 -7.48 10.78
N LYS A 32 2.04 -7.50 9.82
CA LYS A 32 2.00 -6.52 8.71
C LYS A 32 0.70 -5.75 8.72
N MET A 33 0.50 -4.95 9.77
CA MET A 33 -0.61 -4.02 9.84
C MET A 33 -0.42 -2.92 8.79
N ARG A 34 -1.34 -2.84 7.82
CA ARG A 34 -1.30 -1.85 6.74
C ARG A 34 -2.03 -0.59 7.19
N HIS A 35 -1.28 0.45 7.53
CA HIS A 35 -1.85 1.79 7.70
C HIS A 35 -1.92 2.52 6.36
N ARG A 36 -3.07 3.14 6.08
CA ARG A 36 -3.28 4.00 4.91
C ARG A 36 -3.20 5.45 5.35
N VAL A 37 -2.39 6.24 4.65
CA VAL A 37 -2.23 7.67 4.87
C VAL A 37 -2.48 8.40 3.55
N SER A 38 -3.25 9.47 3.59
CA SER A 38 -3.47 10.34 2.44
C SER A 38 -2.34 11.37 2.38
N VAL A 39 -1.73 11.52 1.21
CA VAL A 39 -0.65 12.49 0.94
C VAL A 39 -1.07 13.45 -0.15
N ARG A 40 -0.50 14.67 -0.13
CA ARG A 40 -0.70 15.64 -1.21
C ARG A 40 -0.07 15.14 -2.51
N ASP A 41 -0.67 15.52 -3.63
CA ASP A 41 -0.25 15.04 -4.96
C ASP A 41 1.18 15.49 -5.33
N GLU A 42 1.55 16.71 -4.92
CA GLU A 42 2.90 17.25 -5.07
C GLU A 42 3.97 16.41 -4.37
N ILE A 43 3.65 15.85 -3.18
CA ILE A 43 4.56 15.01 -2.41
C ILE A 43 4.64 13.62 -3.01
N TYR A 44 3.50 13.07 -3.43
CA TYR A 44 3.45 11.78 -4.08
C TYR A 44 4.28 11.77 -5.38
N THR A 45 4.19 12.83 -6.18
CA THR A 45 4.95 12.97 -7.43
C THR A 45 6.46 12.94 -7.16
N LYS A 46 6.94 13.71 -6.17
CA LYS A 46 8.36 13.70 -5.76
C LYS A 46 8.82 12.32 -5.27
N LEU A 47 8.02 11.67 -4.43
CA LEU A 47 8.32 10.31 -3.94
C LEU A 47 8.41 9.29 -5.09
N LYS A 48 7.56 9.42 -6.09
CA LYS A 48 7.55 8.55 -7.27
C LYS A 48 8.78 8.76 -8.15
N GLU A 49 9.21 10.00 -8.35
CA GLU A 49 10.43 10.32 -9.11
C GLU A 49 11.68 9.79 -8.40
N GLU A 50 11.78 10.02 -7.10
CA GLU A 50 12.89 9.53 -6.28
C GLU A 50 12.94 7.99 -6.22
N SER A 51 11.77 7.35 -6.17
CA SER A 51 11.64 5.89 -6.27
C SER A 51 12.21 5.35 -7.60
N LYS A 52 11.94 6.03 -8.71
CA LYS A 52 12.52 5.66 -10.02
C LYS A 52 14.03 5.86 -10.06
N ARG A 53 14.53 6.96 -9.49
CA ARG A 53 15.98 7.27 -9.48
C ARG A 53 16.78 6.27 -8.66
N GLN A 54 16.26 5.86 -7.51
CA GLN A 54 16.93 4.94 -6.60
C GLN A 54 16.63 3.46 -6.89
N GLY A 55 15.67 3.16 -7.77
CA GLY A 55 15.20 1.79 -8.02
C GLY A 55 14.51 1.13 -6.82
N LYS A 56 14.13 1.90 -5.80
CA LYS A 56 13.45 1.43 -4.59
C LYS A 56 11.94 1.55 -4.77
N PRO A 57 11.12 0.64 -4.21
CA PRO A 57 9.66 0.79 -4.24
C PRO A 57 9.23 2.03 -3.44
N VAL A 58 8.22 2.74 -3.95
CA VAL A 58 7.69 4.00 -3.34
C VAL A 58 7.37 3.82 -1.86
N VAL A 59 6.81 2.68 -1.47
CA VAL A 59 6.47 2.38 -0.07
C VAL A 59 7.72 2.34 0.81
N GLN A 60 8.81 1.70 0.37
CA GLN A 60 10.05 1.63 1.14
C GLN A 60 10.68 3.01 1.29
N LEU A 61 10.72 3.78 0.21
CA LEU A 61 11.24 5.15 0.24
C LEU A 61 10.41 6.04 1.18
N ALA A 62 9.09 5.92 1.14
CA ALA A 62 8.20 6.65 2.04
C ALA A 62 8.44 6.28 3.50
N THR A 63 8.59 4.99 3.81
CA THR A 63 8.90 4.54 5.17
C THR A 63 10.24 5.10 5.66
N GLU A 64 11.27 5.09 4.82
CA GLU A 64 12.60 5.63 5.14
C GLU A 64 12.53 7.13 5.43
N ALA A 65 11.87 7.90 4.57
CA ALA A 65 11.69 9.34 4.74
C ALA A 65 10.89 9.71 6.00
N ILE A 66 9.82 8.95 6.30
CA ILE A 66 9.02 9.16 7.52
C ILE A 66 9.84 8.83 8.77
N ALA A 67 10.59 7.73 8.77
CA ALA A 67 11.43 7.35 9.91
C ALA A 67 12.47 8.43 10.22
N GLU A 68 13.19 8.90 9.20
CA GLU A 68 14.20 9.96 9.34
C GLU A 68 13.58 11.27 9.88
N TYR A 69 12.39 11.63 9.41
CA TYR A 69 11.70 12.83 9.89
C TYR A 69 11.26 12.72 11.35
N LEU A 70 10.77 11.56 11.77
CA LEU A 70 10.37 11.33 13.17
C LEU A 70 11.58 11.34 14.12
N GLU A 71 12.72 10.81 13.69
CA GLU A 71 13.97 10.92 14.45
C GLU A 71 14.44 12.37 14.60
N LYS A 72 14.37 13.15 13.51
CA LYS A 72 14.66 14.59 13.56
C LYS A 72 13.74 15.33 14.53
N ILE A 73 12.44 15.05 14.52
CA ILE A 73 11.51 15.66 15.48
C ILE A 73 11.86 15.27 16.91
N ARG A 74 12.10 13.98 17.19
CA ARG A 74 12.46 13.52 18.54
C ARG A 74 13.75 14.19 19.06
N ASN A 75 14.71 14.40 18.17
CA ASN A 75 15.98 15.05 18.51
C ASN A 75 15.82 16.59 18.67
N ASN A 76 14.94 17.20 17.87
CA ASN A 76 14.70 18.65 17.87
C ASN A 76 13.66 19.12 18.91
N GLU A 77 12.81 18.23 19.43
CA GLU A 77 11.93 18.47 20.59
C GLU A 77 12.70 18.74 21.90
N SER A 78 14.04 18.69 21.87
CA SER A 78 14.87 19.23 22.95
C SER A 78 15.04 20.76 22.90
N SER A 79 14.44 21.47 21.94
CA SER A 79 14.38 22.95 21.94
C SER A 79 13.14 23.48 21.21
N PRO A 80 12.09 23.95 21.93
CA PRO A 80 11.01 24.70 21.31
C PRO A 80 11.48 26.14 21.11
N ALA A 81 11.95 26.50 19.91
CA ALA A 81 12.20 27.90 19.60
C ALA A 81 12.14 28.20 18.08
N ALA A 82 11.31 29.19 17.76
CA ALA A 82 11.16 29.92 16.49
C ALA A 82 10.50 29.12 15.35
N ASP A 83 9.40 29.60 14.77
CA ASP A 83 9.34 30.93 14.17
C ASP A 83 7.90 31.50 14.18
N GLU A 84 7.61 32.36 15.15
CA GLU A 84 6.52 33.34 15.06
C GLU A 84 6.92 34.35 13.98
N THR A 85 6.49 34.09 12.75
CA THR A 85 6.60 35.09 11.67
C THR A 85 5.62 36.22 11.95
N ASN A 86 6.15 37.25 12.59
CA ASN A 86 5.63 38.59 12.73
C ASN A 86 5.18 39.14 11.35
N PHE A 87 3.89 39.02 11.02
CA PHE A 87 3.30 39.69 9.87
C PHE A 87 2.68 41.01 10.33
N LYS A 88 3.49 42.09 10.31
CA LYS A 88 3.02 43.46 10.50
C LYS A 88 1.95 43.82 9.47
N GLN A 89 0.76 44.17 9.94
CA GLN A 89 -0.18 45.02 9.23
C GLN A 89 -0.51 46.23 10.12
N GLU A 90 0.10 47.37 9.81
CA GLU A 90 -0.46 48.70 10.03
C GLU A 90 0.09 49.64 8.95
#